data_AF-A0A970WZH2-F1
#
_entry.id   AF-A0A970WZH2-F1
#
_cell.length_a   1.000
_cell.length_b   1.000
_cell.length_c   1.000
_cell.angle_alpha   90.00
_cell.angle_beta   90.00
_cell.angle_gamma   90.00
#
_symmetry.space_group_name_H-M   'P 1'
#
loop_
_entity.id
_entity.type
_entity.pdbx_description
1 polymer ?
#
loop_
_entity_poly.entity_id
_entity_poly.type
_entity_poly.pdbx_seq_one_letter_code
_entity_poly.pdbx_strand_id
1 'polypeptide(L)' 'LPLSNELPNGWMLRFSACPMFDAAMNHTEWGVSPDVAVSLDSIDHVEGYDTLIERAIDLLTAE' A
#
# COMPACT_ATOMS: atom_id res chain seq x y z
N LEU A 1 -1.71 1.08 18.12
CA LEU A 1 -2.84 1.98 17.78
C LEU A 1 -2.28 3.38 17.55
N PRO A 2 -2.82 4.18 16.60
CA PRO A 2 -2.35 5.54 16.36
C PRO A 2 -2.64 6.42 17.57
N LEU A 3 -1.69 7.28 17.95
CA LEU A 3 -1.87 8.27 19.00
C LEU A 3 -2.45 9.54 18.37
N SER A 4 -3.45 10.12 19.04
CA SER A 4 -4.11 11.37 18.63
C SER A 4 -4.11 12.35 19.81
N ASN A 5 -3.57 13.55 19.59
CA ASN A 5 -3.49 14.64 20.58
C ASN A 5 -4.04 15.93 19.96
N GLU A 6 -4.61 16.80 20.80
CA GLU A 6 -5.06 18.14 20.40
C GLU A 6 -4.11 19.21 20.97
N LEU A 7 -3.72 20.17 20.14
CA LEU A 7 -2.96 21.34 20.55
C LEU A 7 -3.91 22.43 21.08
N PRO A 8 -3.46 23.33 21.98
CA PRO A 8 -4.31 24.38 22.55
C PRO A 8 -4.96 25.34 21.54
N ASN A 9 -4.45 25.41 20.31
CA ASN A 9 -5.02 26.18 19.20
C ASN A 9 -6.06 25.38 18.37
N GLY A 10 -6.46 24.19 18.82
CA GLY A 10 -7.44 23.32 18.17
C GLY A 10 -6.89 22.45 17.04
N TRP A 11 -5.58 22.42 16.81
CA TRP A 11 -4.97 21.55 15.79
C TRP A 11 -4.83 20.12 16.30
N MET A 12 -5.09 19.15 15.42
CA MET A 12 -4.96 17.72 15.74
C MET A 12 -3.61 17.17 15.27
N LEU A 13 -2.89 16.53 16.17
CA LEU A 13 -1.68 15.76 15.90
C LEU A 13 -2.01 14.28 15.95
N ARG A 14 -1.73 13.53 14.87
CA ARG A 14 -1.91 12.07 14.84
C ARG A 14 -0.71 11.39 14.20
N PHE A 15 -0.17 10.37 14.86
CA PHE A 15 0.95 9.57 14.34
C PHE A 15 0.92 8.11 14.82
N SER A 16 1.69 7.26 14.14
CA SER A 16 1.89 5.85 14.51
C SER A 16 2.73 5.77 15.78
N ALA A 17 2.11 5.44 16.92
CA ALA A 17 2.81 5.41 18.21
C ALA A 17 3.53 4.09 18.53
N CYS A 18 3.24 3.02 17.78
CA CYS A 18 3.84 1.71 17.99
C CYS A 18 4.37 1.18 16.66
N PRO A 19 5.60 0.63 16.61
CA PRO A 19 6.10 -0.04 15.42
C PRO A 19 5.29 -1.31 15.17
N MET A 20 4.88 -1.51 13.91
CA MET A 20 4.25 -2.73 13.43
C MET A 20 5.28 -3.53 12.64
N PHE A 21 5.24 -4.86 12.81
CA PHE A 21 6.21 -5.77 12.23
C PHE A 21 5.53 -6.87 11.40
N ASP A 22 6.23 -7.36 10.39
CA ASP A 22 5.88 -8.60 9.69
C ASP A 22 6.29 -9.85 10.52
N ALA A 23 6.01 -11.04 9.98
CA ALA A 23 6.36 -12.30 10.62
C ALA A 23 7.88 -12.53 10.78
N ALA A 24 8.71 -11.79 10.03
CA ALA A 24 10.17 -11.82 10.09
C ALA A 24 10.74 -10.68 10.96
N MET A 25 9.90 -9.94 11.69
CA MET A 25 10.27 -8.81 12.54
C MET A 25 10.81 -7.58 11.78
N ASN A 26 10.47 -7.42 10.50
CA ASN A 26 10.79 -6.19 9.74
C ASN A 26 9.71 -5.12 9.95
N HIS A 27 10.12 -3.85 9.98
CA HIS A 27 9.19 -2.72 10.10
C HIS A 27 8.31 -2.56 8.86
N THR A 28 7.00 -2.44 9.04
CA THR A 28 6.04 -2.24 7.93
C THR A 28 5.64 -0.77 7.70
N GLU A 29 6.13 0.17 8.52
CA GLU A 29 5.76 1.60 8.45
C GLU A 29 6.16 2.25 7.12
N TRP A 30 7.22 1.73 6.48
CA TRP A 30 7.77 2.27 5.24
C TRP A 30 7.16 1.66 3.97
N GLY A 31 6.10 0.86 4.14
CA GLY A 31 5.47 0.10 3.07
C GLY A 31 5.96 -1.36 3.04
N VAL A 32 5.29 -2.15 2.21
CA VAL A 32 5.60 -3.55 1.94
C VAL A 32 5.82 -3.69 0.45
N SER A 33 6.95 -4.26 0.05
CA SER A 33 7.26 -4.48 -1.37
C SER A 33 6.32 -5.53 -1.96
N PRO A 34 5.78 -5.32 -3.18
CA PRO A 34 4.98 -6.33 -3.84
C PRO A 34 5.87 -7.50 -4.31
N ASP A 35 5.33 -8.71 -4.33
CA ASP A 35 6.02 -9.87 -4.91
C ASP A 35 6.24 -9.71 -6.42
N VAL A 36 5.27 -9.09 -7.09
CA VAL A 36 5.33 -8.74 -8.51
C VAL A 36 5.08 -7.25 -8.66
N ALA A 37 6.14 -6.51 -9.01
CA ALA A 37 6.05 -5.06 -9.20
C ALA A 37 5.40 -4.75 -10.56
N VAL A 38 4.16 -4.25 -10.52
CA VAL A 38 3.44 -3.72 -11.68
C VAL A 38 2.85 -2.35 -11.32
N SER A 39 2.75 -1.47 -12.30
CA SER A 39 2.10 -0.17 -12.18
C SER A 39 1.05 -0.05 -13.28
N LEU A 40 0.06 0.82 -13.06
CA LEU A 40 -0.93 1.13 -14.08
C LEU A 40 -0.24 1.73 -15.30
N ASP A 41 -0.44 1.10 -16.46
CA ASP A 41 0.01 1.65 -17.72
C ASP A 41 -0.98 2.70 -18.22
N SER A 42 -0.46 3.84 -18.67
CA SER A 42 -1.31 4.94 -19.13
C SER A 42 -2.06 4.64 -20.43
N ILE A 43 -1.50 3.81 -21.30
CA ILE A 43 -2.13 3.41 -22.58
C ILE A 43 -3.26 2.44 -22.28
N ASP A 44 -2.98 1.39 -21.49
CA ASP A 44 -4.01 0.43 -21.05
C ASP A 44 -5.18 1.15 -20.36
N HIS A 45 -4.88 2.11 -19.49
CA HIS A 45 -5.90 2.88 -18.80
C HIS A 45 -6.81 3.67 -19.74
N VAL A 46 -6.25 4.27 -20.81
CA VAL A 46 -7.03 5.00 -21.83
C VAL A 46 -7.91 4.06 -22.64
N GLU A 47 -7.42 2.85 -22.91
CA GLU A 47 -8.15 1.80 -23.63
C GLU A 47 -9.18 1.06 -22.75
N GLY A 48 -9.25 1.39 -21.45
CA GLY A 48 -10.21 0.84 -20.49
C GLY A 48 -9.76 -0.46 -19.82
N TYR A 49 -8.48 -0.82 -19.92
CA TYR A 49 -7.88 -1.97 -19.26
C TYR A 49 -7.19 -1.56 -17.95
N ASP A 50 -7.15 -2.48 -16.99
CA ASP A 50 -6.41 -2.32 -15.73
C ASP A 50 -5.22 -3.28 -15.73
N THR A 51 -4.03 -2.74 -16.02
CA THR A 51 -2.77 -3.50 -16.09
C THR A 51 -2.48 -4.32 -14.82
N LEU A 52 -2.91 -3.85 -13.63
CA LEU A 52 -2.70 -4.56 -12.37
C LEU A 52 -3.59 -5.80 -12.29
N ILE A 53 -4.85 -5.66 -12.69
CA ILE A 53 -5.83 -6.76 -12.68
C ILE A 53 -5.50 -7.78 -13.76
N GLU A 54 -5.22 -7.34 -14.99
CA GLU A 54 -4.84 -8.25 -16.08
C GLU A 54 -3.59 -9.06 -15.71
N ARG A 55 -2.57 -8.41 -15.12
CA ARG A 55 -1.40 -9.13 -14.63
C ARG A 55 -1.74 -10.19 -13.59
N ALA A 56 -2.65 -9.88 -12.66
CA ALA A 56 -3.07 -10.83 -11.63
C ALA A 56 -3.82 -12.03 -12.24
N ILE A 57 -4.68 -11.79 -13.24
CA ILE A 57 -5.37 -12.85 -13.99
C ILE A 57 -4.35 -13.74 -14.70
N ASP A 58 -3.38 -13.16 -15.39
CA ASP A 58 -2.31 -13.92 -16.06
C ASP A 58 -1.52 -14.80 -15.08
N LEU A 59 -1.18 -14.28 -13.89
CA LEU A 59 -0.47 -15.05 -12.85
C LEU A 59 -1.28 -16.25 -12.32
N LEU A 60 -2.59 -16.10 -12.22
CA LEU A 60 -3.48 -17.13 -11.66
C LEU A 60 -3.92 -18.16 -12.69
N THR A 61 -3.85 -17.83 -13.97
CA THR A 61 -4.28 -18.68 -15.09
C THR A 61 -3.12 -19.30 -15.86
N ALA A 62 -1.89 -18.81 -15.68
CA ALA A 62 -0.69 -19.46 -16.16
C ALA A 62 -0.51 -20.82 -15.45
N GLU A 63 -0.66 -21.91 -16.20
CA GLU A 63 -0.36 -23.29 -15.75
C GLU A 63 1.14 -23.52 -15.52
#